data_AF-A0A969C0U9-F1
#
_entry.id   AF-A0A969C0U9-F1
#
_cell.length_a   1.000
_cell.length_b   1.000
_cell.length_c   1.000
_cell.angle_alpha   90.00
_cell.angle_beta   90.00
_cell.angle_gamma   90.00
#
_symmetry.space_group_name_H-M   'P 1'
#
loop_
_entity.id
_entity.type
_entity.pdbx_description
1 polymer ?
#
loop_
_entity_poly.entity_id
_entity_poly.type
_entity_poly.pdbx_seq_one_letter_code
_entity_poly.pdbx_strand_id
1 'polypeptide(L)'
;MLKTVEGFYRDGKIELADFSGEAIDASQVLVTFLDPKKINSGQLLKYLENLETIQEIQQGLADVEAGETRPLSEFEADMQRKYGIPG
;
A
#
# COMPACT_ATOMS: atom_id res chain seq x y z
N MET A 1 6.70 -5.19 -23.30
CA MET A 1 6.93 -6.49 -22.68
C MET A 1 6.56 -6.34 -21.22
N LEU A 2 5.73 -7.24 -20.69
CA LEU A 2 5.65 -7.45 -19.25
C LEU A 2 6.76 -8.43 -18.89
N LYS A 3 7.67 -8.04 -18.00
CA LYS A 3 8.62 -8.98 -17.41
C LYS A 3 8.53 -8.84 -15.91
N THR A 4 8.14 -9.92 -15.25
CA THR A 4 8.18 -10.00 -13.79
C THR A 4 9.46 -10.73 -13.39
N VAL A 5 10.19 -10.18 -12.43
CA VAL A 5 11.37 -10.81 -11.83
C VAL A 5 11.22 -10.78 -10.31
N GLU A 6 11.79 -11.76 -9.65
CA GLU A 6 11.93 -11.75 -8.20
C GLU A 6 13.07 -10.84 -7.76
N GLY A 7 12.96 -10.29 -6.56
CA GLY A 7 13.99 -9.48 -5.94
C GLY A 7 13.82 -9.40 -4.43
N PHE A 8 14.65 -8.60 -3.80
CA PHE A 8 14.66 -8.41 -2.34
C PHE A 8 14.63 -6.92 -2.01
N TYR A 9 13.74 -6.51 -1.11
CA TYR A 9 13.73 -5.16 -0.55
C TYR A 9 14.59 -5.10 0.72
N ARG A 10 15.52 -4.15 0.77
CA ARG A 10 16.37 -3.84 1.93
C ARG A 10 16.79 -2.38 1.93
N ASP A 11 16.72 -1.72 3.09
CA ASP A 11 17.20 -0.34 3.27
C ASP A 11 16.68 0.67 2.21
N GLY A 12 15.41 0.56 1.83
CA GLY A 12 14.81 1.44 0.83
C GLY A 12 15.17 1.12 -0.62
N LYS A 13 15.89 0.02 -0.89
CA LYS A 13 16.33 -0.38 -2.22
C LYS A 13 15.82 -1.76 -2.59
N ILE A 14 15.61 -1.98 -3.88
CA ILE A 14 15.23 -3.28 -4.44
C ILE A 14 16.42 -3.86 -5.20
N GLU A 15 16.85 -5.05 -4.82
CA GLU A 15 17.91 -5.81 -5.46
C GLU A 15 17.32 -6.95 -6.30
N LEU A 16 17.71 -7.03 -7.58
CA LEU A 16 17.18 -7.96 -8.58
C LEU A 16 18.24 -9.03 -8.90
N ALA A 17 18.61 -9.87 -7.93
CA ALA A 17 19.61 -10.92 -8.13
C ALA A 17 19.30 -12.16 -7.28
N ASP A 18 19.80 -13.33 -7.72
CA ASP A 18 19.79 -14.57 -6.94
C ASP A 18 20.53 -14.33 -5.63
N PHE A 19 19.76 -14.23 -4.56
CA PHE A 19 20.26 -13.92 -3.24
C PHE A 19 21.10 -15.06 -2.71
N SER A 20 22.39 -14.82 -2.52
CA SER A 20 23.37 -15.80 -2.00
C SER A 20 23.79 -15.52 -0.54
N GLY A 21 23.11 -14.61 0.14
CA GLY A 21 23.34 -14.30 1.56
C GLY A 21 22.34 -14.98 2.48
N GLU A 22 22.61 -15.03 3.78
CA GLU A 22 21.58 -15.26 4.80
C GLU A 22 20.95 -13.89 5.13
N ALA A 23 19.71 -13.63 4.70
CA ALA A 23 18.99 -12.41 5.05
C ALA A 23 18.16 -12.64 6.30
N ILE A 24 18.57 -12.00 7.40
CA ILE A 24 17.76 -11.95 8.63
C ILE A 24 16.68 -10.84 8.51
N ASP A 25 16.77 -9.95 7.51
CA ASP A 25 15.87 -8.79 7.35
C ASP A 25 15.68 -8.34 5.87
N ALA A 26 15.38 -9.29 4.97
CA ALA A 26 15.00 -8.95 3.59
C ALA A 26 13.60 -9.49 3.28
N SER A 27 12.75 -8.67 2.67
CA SER A 27 11.45 -9.12 2.17
C SER A 27 11.56 -9.47 0.69
N GLN A 28 11.16 -10.68 0.31
CA GLN A 28 11.07 -11.08 -1.09
C GLN A 28 9.95 -10.27 -1.77
N VAL A 29 10.23 -9.73 -2.94
CA VAL A 29 9.28 -8.92 -3.73
C VAL A 29 9.23 -9.38 -5.18
N LEU A 30 8.08 -9.16 -5.83
CA LEU A 30 7.91 -9.33 -7.27
C LEU A 30 7.94 -7.97 -7.95
N VAL A 31 8.85 -7.79 -8.91
CA VAL A 31 9.01 -6.55 -9.67
C VAL A 31 8.55 -6.77 -11.10
N THR A 32 7.51 -6.04 -11.52
CA THR A 32 6.98 -6.11 -12.89
C THR A 32 7.41 -4.89 -13.69
N PHE A 33 8.22 -5.11 -14.72
CA PHE A 33 8.60 -4.09 -15.69
C PHE A 33 7.51 -3.93 -16.74
N LEU A 34 7.04 -2.70 -16.87
CA LEU A 34 6.02 -2.31 -17.84
C LEU A 34 6.68 -1.60 -19.02
N ASP A 35 6.36 -2.05 -20.22
CA ASP A 35 6.78 -1.37 -21.44
C ASP A 35 5.75 -0.30 -21.80
N PRO A 36 6.10 0.99 -21.72
CA PRO A 36 5.15 2.08 -21.93
C PRO A 36 4.60 2.11 -23.36
N LYS A 37 5.26 1.45 -24.33
CA LYS A 37 4.76 1.34 -25.71
C LYS A 37 3.70 0.25 -25.86
N LYS A 38 3.58 -0.67 -24.91
CA LYS A 38 2.61 -1.77 -24.91
C LYS A 38 1.55 -1.64 -23.82
N ILE A 39 1.83 -0.86 -22.78
CA ILE A 39 0.95 -0.67 -21.62
C ILE A 39 0.96 0.79 -21.24
N ASN A 40 -0.23 1.39 -21.16
CA ASN A 40 -0.38 2.73 -20.61
C ASN A 40 -0.22 2.65 -19.08
N SER A 41 0.95 3.05 -18.58
CA SER A 41 1.26 3.03 -17.15
C SER A 41 0.30 3.89 -16.33
N GLY A 42 -0.15 5.03 -16.86
CA GLY A 42 -1.13 5.89 -16.20
C GLY A 42 -2.50 5.21 -16.04
N GLN A 43 -2.90 4.40 -17.01
CA GLN A 43 -4.14 3.61 -16.90
C GLN A 43 -4.00 2.46 -15.90
N LEU A 44 -2.84 1.82 -15.83
CA LEU A 44 -2.59 0.76 -14.84
C LEU A 44 -2.57 1.31 -13.41
N LEU A 45 -1.92 2.45 -13.20
CA LEU A 45 -1.92 3.13 -11.89
C LEU A 45 -3.35 3.44 -11.44
N LYS A 46 -4.19 3.97 -12.33
CA LYS A 46 -5.61 4.19 -12.03
C LYS A 46 -6.35 2.90 -11.66
N TYR A 47 -6.03 1.78 -12.30
CA TYR A 47 -6.64 0.50 -11.92
C TYR A 47 -6.18 0.03 -10.55
N LEU A 48 -4.89 0.22 -10.21
CA LEU A 48 -4.37 -0.10 -8.88
C LEU A 48 -5.01 0.77 -7.80
N GLU A 49 -5.10 2.09 -8.02
CA GLU A 49 -5.78 3.03 -7.12
C GLU A 49 -7.24 2.62 -6.88
N ASN A 50 -7.95 2.20 -7.94
CA ASN A 50 -9.32 1.72 -7.82
C ASN A 50 -9.41 0.43 -7.00
N LEU A 51 -8.47 -0.52 -7.18
CA LEU A 51 -8.45 -1.76 -6.42
C LEU A 51 -8.12 -1.52 -4.94
N GLU A 52 -7.17 -0.64 -4.64
CA GLU A 52 -6.83 -0.21 -3.28
C GLU A 52 -8.04 0.46 -2.61
N THR A 53 -8.69 1.41 -3.31
CA THR A 53 -9.92 2.05 -2.83
C THR A 53 -11.01 1.02 -2.51
N ILE A 54 -11.20 0.01 -3.37
CA ILE A 54 -12.18 -1.06 -3.12
C ILE A 54 -11.79 -1.86 -1.87
N GLN A 55 -10.52 -2.19 -1.69
CA GLN A 55 -10.02 -2.94 -0.53
C GLN A 55 -10.22 -2.15 0.77
N GLU A 56 -9.92 -0.85 0.77
CA GLU A 56 -10.11 0.01 1.94
C GLU A 56 -11.59 0.13 2.31
N ILE A 57 -12.49 0.25 1.32
CA ILE A 57 -13.94 0.25 1.57
C ILE A 57 -14.38 -1.08 2.18
N GLN A 58 -13.92 -2.20 1.64
CA GLN A 58 -14.24 -3.53 2.18
C GLN A 58 -13.77 -3.69 3.62
N GLN A 59 -12.57 -3.22 3.94
CA GLN A 59 -12.04 -3.24 5.30
C GLN A 59 -12.89 -2.36 6.23
N GLY A 60 -13.20 -1.12 5.84
CA GLY A 60 -14.02 -0.23 6.67
C GLY A 60 -15.42 -0.78 6.94
N LEU A 61 -16.01 -1.52 5.98
CA LEU A 61 -17.27 -2.24 6.21
C LEU A 61 -17.11 -3.37 7.22
N ALA A 62 -16.03 -4.16 7.12
CA ALA A 62 -15.73 -5.22 8.07
C ALA A 62 -15.51 -4.67 9.49
N ASP A 63 -14.81 -3.54 9.63
CA ASP A 63 -14.59 -2.87 10.92
C ASP A 63 -15.93 -2.43 11.55
N VAL A 64 -16.85 -1.89 10.73
CA VAL A 64 -18.20 -1.53 11.18
C VAL A 64 -18.98 -2.76 11.65
N GLU A 65 -18.95 -3.86 10.90
CA GLU A 65 -19.62 -5.12 11.27
C GLU A 65 -19.03 -5.74 12.54
N ALA A 66 -17.72 -5.61 12.75
CA ALA A 66 -17.03 -6.06 13.96
C ALA A 66 -17.25 -5.14 15.17
N GLY A 67 -17.87 -3.97 14.98
CA GLY A 67 -18.03 -2.95 16.01
C GLY A 67 -16.74 -2.18 16.32
N GLU A 68 -15.71 -2.30 15.49
CA GLU A 68 -14.44 -1.57 15.55
C GLU A 68 -14.63 -0.13 15.03
N THR A 69 -15.59 0.55 15.62
CA THR A 69 -15.93 1.94 15.30
C THR A 69 -15.61 2.83 16.50
N ARG A 70 -15.46 4.13 16.25
CA ARG A 70 -15.32 5.12 17.31
C ARG A 70 -16.36 6.24 17.15
N PRO A 71 -16.84 6.84 18.26
CA PRO A 71 -17.71 8.00 18.18
C PRO A 71 -17.05 9.16 17.44
N LEU A 72 -17.84 9.87 16.61
CA LEU A 72 -17.36 11.03 15.86
C LEU A 72 -16.79 12.12 16.79
N SER A 73 -17.45 12.37 17.92
CA SER A 73 -16.99 13.37 18.89
C SER A 73 -15.62 13.06 19.47
N GLU A 74 -15.29 11.78 19.65
CA GLU A 74 -13.99 11.35 20.13
C GLU A 74 -12.90 11.59 19.08
N PHE A 75 -13.21 11.28 17.82
CA PHE A 75 -12.33 11.59 16.69
C PHE A 75 -12.12 13.10 16.51
N GLU A 76 -13.17 13.91 16.60
CA GLU A 76 -13.09 15.37 16.51
C GLU A 76 -12.21 15.95 17.61
N ALA A 77 -12.40 15.52 18.86
CA ALA A 77 -11.58 15.94 19.99
C ALA A 77 -10.10 15.55 19.81
N ASP A 78 -9.83 14.37 19.26
CA ASP A 78 -8.48 13.94 18.94
C ASP A 78 -7.83 14.82 17.85
N MET A 79 -8.56 15.12 16.78
CA MET A 79 -8.06 15.99 15.71
C MET A 79 -7.85 17.42 16.22
N GLN A 80 -8.78 17.95 17.01
CA GLN A 80 -8.66 19.26 17.64
C GLN A 80 -7.41 19.33 18.52
N ARG A 81 -7.18 18.34 19.36
CA ARG A 81 -5.98 18.26 20.21
C ARG A 81 -4.70 18.09 19.40
N LYS A 82 -4.71 17.24 18.37
CA LYS A 82 -3.53 16.96 17.53
C LYS A 82 -3.09 18.18 16.72
N TYR A 83 -4.04 19.00 16.27
CA TYR A 83 -3.78 20.14 15.39
C TYR A 83 -3.98 21.50 16.07
N GLY A 84 -4.32 21.54 17.36
CA GLY A 84 -4.56 22.78 18.10
C GLY A 84 -5.79 23.56 17.62
N ILE A 85 -6.80 22.88 17.07
CA ILE A 85 -8.04 23.51 16.58
C ILE A 85 -8.91 23.82 17.81
N PRO A 86 -9.39 25.07 17.98
CA PRO A 86 -10.32 25.41 19.06
C PRO A 86 -11.59 24.56 18.97
N GLY A 87 -12.05 24.08 20.13
CA GLY A 87 -13.25 23.27 20.29
C GLY A 87 -14.55 24.05 20.15
#